data_AF-A0A959EC31-F1
#
_entry.id   AF-A0A959EC31-F1
#
_cell.length_a   1.000
_cell.length_b   1.000
_cell.length_c   1.000
_cell.angle_alpha   90.00
_cell.angle_beta   90.00
_cell.angle_gamma   90.00
#
_symmetry.space_group_name_H-M   'P 1'
#
loop_
_entity.id
_entity.type
_entity.pdbx_description
1 polymer ?
#
loop_
_entity_poly.entity_id
_entity_poly.type
_entity_poly.pdbx_seq_one_letter_code
_entity_poly.pdbx_strand_id
1 'polypeptide(L)'
;NHIEDGKRHLNFSDFTSRRIAIQNHKLEEVIDEVKEHEMPLASYTWIHRDAVLTDAQRELLISWAEGIMDNLKATYPPDSLVMPKRGPRPPGRD
;
A
#
# COMPACT_ATOMS: atom_id res chain seq x y z
N ASN A 1 6.82 5.00 -16.92
CA ASN A 1 6.83 5.74 -15.63
C ASN A 1 6.19 4.99 -14.45
N HIS A 2 5.84 3.71 -14.57
CA HIS A 2 5.18 2.95 -13.49
C HIS A 2 6.05 2.73 -12.24
N ILE A 3 7.37 2.58 -12.40
CA ILE A 3 8.29 2.39 -11.25
C ILE A 3 8.39 3.66 -10.40
N GLU A 4 8.55 4.82 -11.04
CA GLU A 4 8.64 6.10 -10.34
C GLU A 4 7.33 6.46 -9.65
N ASP A 5 6.22 6.17 -10.31
CA ASP A 5 4.90 6.41 -9.76
C ASP A 5 4.59 5.47 -8.59
N GLY A 6 4.85 4.17 -8.76
CA GLY A 6 4.76 3.20 -7.68
C GLY A 6 5.59 3.60 -6.46
N LYS A 7 6.84 4.07 -6.66
CA LYS A 7 7.68 4.58 -5.56
C LYS A 7 7.15 5.87 -4.92
N ARG A 8 6.46 6.71 -5.68
CA ARG A 8 5.77 7.91 -5.17
C ARG A 8 4.64 7.53 -4.21
N HIS A 9 3.90 6.46 -4.55
CA HIS A 9 2.81 5.94 -3.75
C HIS A 9 3.30 5.11 -2.56
N LEU A 10 4.23 4.19 -2.78
CA LEU A 10 4.77 3.29 -1.76
C LEU A 10 6.26 2.98 -2.03
N ASN A 11 7.13 3.47 -1.15
CA ASN A 11 8.55 3.12 -1.16
C ASN A 11 8.90 2.34 0.11
N PHE A 12 9.16 1.04 -0.04
CA PHE A 12 9.52 0.20 1.11
C PHE A 12 10.84 0.59 1.78
N SER A 13 11.72 1.34 1.10
CA SER A 13 12.99 1.81 1.68
C SER A 13 12.80 2.86 2.77
N ASP A 14 11.70 3.61 2.72
CA ASP A 14 11.37 4.64 3.72
C ASP A 14 10.11 4.29 4.54
N PHE A 15 9.45 3.19 4.23
CA PHE A 15 8.14 2.82 4.80
C PHE A 15 8.10 2.86 6.33
N THR A 16 9.06 2.21 6.99
CA THR A 16 9.12 2.12 8.46
C THR A 16 9.45 3.45 9.14
N SER A 17 9.99 4.41 8.39
CA SER A 17 10.27 5.77 8.88
C SER A 17 9.06 6.71 8.80
N ARG A 18 7.99 6.31 8.11
CA ARG A 18 6.77 7.11 7.97
C ARG A 18 5.94 7.07 9.25
N ARG A 19 5.02 8.03 9.41
CA ARG A 19 4.04 8.01 10.51
C ARG A 19 3.24 6.71 10.48
N ILE A 20 2.87 6.19 11.66
CA ILE A 20 2.12 4.93 11.77
C ILE A 20 0.81 4.97 10.98
N ALA A 21 0.05 6.07 11.02
CA ALA A 21 -1.14 6.25 10.19
C ALA A 21 -0.88 6.07 8.69
N ILE A 22 0.28 6.53 8.19
CA ILE A 22 0.66 6.36 6.79
C ILE A 22 1.03 4.90 6.51
N GLN A 23 1.78 4.25 7.41
CA GLN A 23 2.12 2.84 7.27
C GLN A 23 0.85 1.97 7.21
N ASN A 24 -0.09 2.19 8.12
CA ASN A 24 -1.38 1.49 8.16
C ASN A 24 -2.19 1.71 6.88
N HIS A 25 -2.33 2.95 6.42
CA HIS A 25 -3.05 3.27 5.19
C HIS A 25 -2.39 2.71 3.93
N LYS A 26 -1.05 2.64 3.88
CA LYS A 26 -0.35 2.04 2.74
C LYS A 26 -0.46 0.51 2.69
N LEU A 27 -0.63 -0.15 3.83
CA LEU A 27 -0.95 -1.58 3.87
C LEU A 27 -2.37 -1.86 3.39
N GLU A 28 -3.33 -0.98 3.73
CA GLU A 28 -4.69 -1.00 3.19
C GLU A 28 -4.68 -0.86 1.65
N GLU A 29 -3.95 0.13 1.11
CA GLU A 29 -3.80 0.26 -0.36
C GLU A 29 -3.18 -1.00 -1.00
N VAL A 30 -2.20 -1.65 -0.36
CA VAL A 30 -1.62 -2.92 -0.88
C VAL A 30 -2.68 -4.01 -0.96
N ILE A 31 -3.55 -4.12 0.05
CA ILE A 31 -4.63 -5.11 0.08
C ILE A 31 -5.61 -4.84 -1.07
N ASP A 32 -6.02 -3.59 -1.25
CA ASP A 32 -6.99 -3.19 -2.28
C ASP A 32 -6.44 -3.47 -3.69
N GLU A 33 -5.22 -3.03 -4.00
CA GLU A 33 -4.56 -3.24 -5.30
C GLU A 33 -4.42 -4.73 -5.66
N VAL A 34 -4.22 -5.59 -4.65
CA VAL A 34 -4.13 -7.05 -4.83
C VAL A 34 -5.51 -7.68 -4.99
N LYS A 35 -6.51 -7.25 -4.21
CA LYS A 35 -7.90 -7.75 -4.28
C LYS A 35 -8.60 -7.33 -5.57
N GLU A 36 -8.37 -6.11 -6.03
CA GLU A 36 -8.96 -5.56 -7.25
C GLU A 36 -8.23 -6.01 -8.52
N HIS A 37 -7.17 -6.81 -8.39
CA HIS A 37 -6.36 -7.33 -9.49
C HIS A 37 -5.67 -6.23 -10.32
N GLU A 38 -5.54 -5.02 -9.76
CA GLU A 38 -4.82 -3.92 -10.39
C GLU A 38 -3.32 -4.22 -10.46
N MET A 39 -2.80 -4.94 -9.45
CA MET A 39 -1.41 -5.37 -9.40
C MET A 39 -1.23 -6.91 -9.54
N PRO A 40 -0.20 -7.36 -10.28
CA PRO A 40 0.71 -6.53 -11.10
C PRO A 40 0.05 -6.05 -12.40
N LEU A 41 0.47 -4.87 -12.88
CA LEU A 41 -0.09 -4.24 -14.09
C LEU A 41 -0.20 -5.22 -15.27
N ALA A 42 -1.35 -5.18 -15.96
CA ALA A 42 -1.61 -6.04 -17.12
C ALA A 42 -0.54 -5.92 -18.22
N SER A 43 0.00 -4.72 -18.44
CA SER A 43 1.08 -4.47 -19.41
C SER A 43 2.38 -5.18 -19.02
N TYR A 44 2.67 -5.30 -17.73
CA TYR A 44 3.84 -6.00 -17.21
C TYR A 44 3.68 -7.52 -17.35
N THR A 45 2.51 -8.05 -16.98
CA THR A 45 2.22 -9.49 -17.03
C THR A 45 2.00 -10.03 -18.45
N TRP A 46 1.93 -9.16 -19.47
CA TRP A 46 1.86 -9.60 -20.86
C TRP A 46 3.10 -10.39 -21.29
N ILE A 47 4.30 -9.90 -20.93
CA ILE A 47 5.58 -10.56 -21.23
C ILE A 47 6.21 -11.24 -20.01
N HIS A 48 5.84 -10.83 -18.78
CA HIS A 48 6.28 -11.43 -17.52
C HIS A 48 5.20 -12.35 -16.95
N ARG A 49 5.00 -13.51 -17.59
CA ARG A 49 3.97 -14.47 -17.18
C ARG A 49 4.22 -15.06 -15.79
N ASP A 50 5.48 -15.09 -15.38
CA ASP A 50 5.94 -15.48 -14.04
C ASP A 50 5.49 -14.51 -12.94
N ALA A 51 5.16 -13.27 -13.29
CA ALA A 51 4.65 -12.29 -12.35
C ALA A 51 3.13 -12.39 -12.12
N VAL A 52 2.41 -13.23 -12.89
CA VAL A 52 0.97 -13.41 -12.67
C VAL A 52 0.76 -14.11 -11.33
N LEU A 53 0.19 -13.38 -10.38
CA LEU A 53 -0.13 -13.93 -9.06
C LEU A 53 -1.27 -14.94 -9.16
N THR A 54 -1.03 -16.11 -8.58
CA THR A 54 -2.09 -17.09 -8.25
C THR A 54 -2.93 -16.59 -7.08
N ASP A 55 -4.14 -17.12 -6.95
CA ASP A 55 -5.04 -16.77 -5.84
C ASP A 55 -4.40 -17.02 -4.47
N ALA A 56 -3.65 -18.12 -4.34
CA ALA A 56 -2.91 -18.43 -3.12
C ALA A 56 -1.81 -17.41 -2.81
N GLN A 57 -1.13 -16.88 -3.83
CA GLN A 57 -0.13 -15.82 -3.64
C GLN A 57 -0.79 -14.47 -3.30
N ARG A 58 -1.95 -14.15 -3.90
CA ARG A 58 -2.73 -12.96 -3.54
C ARG A 58 -3.16 -13.02 -2.08
N GLU A 59 -3.73 -14.14 -1.66
CA GLU A 59 -4.16 -14.37 -0.28
C GLU A 59 -2.98 -14.24 0.70
N LEU A 60 -1.81 -14.76 0.33
CA LEU A 60 -0.60 -14.63 1.15
C LEU A 60 -0.19 -13.16 1.35
N LEU A 61 -0.26 -12.34 0.30
CA LEU A 61 0.06 -10.91 0.39
C LEU A 61 -0.98 -10.16 1.24
N ILE A 62 -2.27 -10.48 1.07
CA ILE A 62 -3.36 -9.88 1.84
C ILE A 62 -3.19 -10.22 3.33
N SER A 63 -3.04 -11.51 3.65
CA SER A 63 -2.84 -11.99 5.02
C SER A 63 -1.59 -11.38 5.67
N TRP A 64 -0.51 -11.20 4.92
CA TRP A 64 0.70 -10.54 5.40
C TRP A 64 0.44 -9.07 5.77
N ALA A 65 -0.24 -8.32 4.90
CA ALA A 65 -0.55 -6.92 5.15
C ALA A 65 -1.52 -6.75 6.33
N GLU A 66 -2.57 -7.57 6.39
CA GLU A 66 -3.53 -7.61 7.50
C GLU A 66 -2.83 -7.92 8.83
N GLY A 67 -1.93 -8.90 8.85
CA GLY A 67 -1.15 -9.24 10.05
C GLY A 67 -0.28 -8.09 10.56
N ILE A 68 0.31 -7.30 9.68
CA ILE A 68 1.05 -6.09 10.09
C ILE A 68 0.08 -5.03 10.64
N MET A 69 -1.04 -4.78 9.96
CA MET A 69 -2.04 -3.81 10.43
C MET A 69 -2.58 -4.18 11.82
N ASP A 70 -2.81 -5.48 12.08
CA ASP A 70 -3.24 -5.95 13.39
C ASP A 70 -2.15 -5.79 14.45
N ASN A 71 -0.88 -6.00 14.09
CA ASN A 71 0.23 -5.67 14.97
C ASN A 71 0.28 -4.15 15.29
N LEU A 72 0.04 -3.28 14.31
CA LEU A 72 -0.03 -1.83 14.52
C LEU A 72 -1.18 -1.47 15.46
N LYS A 73 -2.38 -2.03 15.26
CA LYS A 73 -3.55 -1.85 16.14
C LYS A 73 -3.29 -2.31 17.57
N ALA A 74 -2.55 -3.40 17.75
CA ALA A 74 -2.21 -3.90 19.08
C ALA A 74 -1.13 -3.05 19.77
N THR A 75 -0.24 -2.40 19.01
CA THR A 75 0.93 -1.68 19.53
C THR A 75 0.65 -0.20 19.79
N TYR A 76 -0.17 0.44 18.96
CA TYR A 76 -0.38 1.88 18.98
C TYR A 76 -1.81 2.25 19.37
N PRO A 77 -2.01 3.38 20.08
CA PRO A 77 -3.33 3.93 20.33
C PRO A 77 -4.14 4.12 19.04
N PRO A 78 -5.47 3.90 19.04
CA PRO A 78 -6.29 3.98 17.81
C PRO A 78 -6.19 5.30 17.05
N ASP A 79 -6.02 6.42 17.75
CA ASP A 79 -5.85 7.75 17.17
C ASP A 79 -4.54 7.90 16.36
N SER A 80 -3.51 7.11 16.68
CA SER A 80 -2.23 7.10 15.95
C SER A 80 -2.32 6.45 14.57
N LEU A 81 -3.38 5.67 14.31
CA LEU A 81 -3.61 4.98 13.03
C LEU A 81 -4.44 5.82 12.06
N VAL A 82 -5.11 6.86 12.54
CA VAL A 82 -6.01 7.68 11.72
C VAL A 82 -5.20 8.68 10.90
N MET A 83 -5.37 8.66 9.59
CA MET A 83 -4.76 9.66 8.72
C MET A 83 -5.25 11.06 9.10
N PRO A 84 -4.34 12.04 9.30
CA PRO A 84 -4.75 13.39 9.63
C PRO A 84 -5.62 13.93 8.50
N LYS A 85 -6.70 14.65 8.84
CA LYS A 85 -7.52 15.35 7.85
C LYS A 85 -6.58 16.20 6.99
N ARG A 86 -6.56 15.93 5.68
CA ARG A 86 -5.86 16.80 4.73
C ARG A 86 -6.43 18.20 4.93
N GLY A 87 -5.61 19.12 5.43
CA GLY A 87 -5.96 20.54 5.47
C GLY A 87 -6.28 21.03 4.06
N PRO A 88 -6.98 22.17 3.91
CA PRO A 88 -7.28 22.72 2.59
C PRO A 88 -5.99 22.79 1.75
N ARG A 89 -6.06 22.28 0.51
CA ARG A 89 -4.95 22.36 -0.44
C ARG A 89 -4.58 23.85 -0.57
N PRO A 90 -3.34 24.26 -0.30
CA PRO A 90 -2.96 25.66 -0.46
C PRO A 90 -3.21 26.07 -1.93
N PRO A 91 -3.82 27.23 -2.18
CA PRO A 91 -4.03 27.70 -3.55
C PRO A 91 -2.68 27.97 -4.21
N GLY A 92 -2.46 27.41 -5.41
CA GLY A 92 -1.31 27.74 -6.28
C GLY A 92 -0.19 26.71 -6.36
N ARG A 93 -0.47 25.49 -6.84
CA ARG A 93 0.53 24.64 -7.50
C ARG A 93 -0.08 24.03 -8.76
N ASP A 94 -0.10 24.86 -9.79
CA ASP A 94 -0.07 24.52 -11.21
C ASP A 94 1.19 23.73 -11.59
#